data_AF-A0A1V6SPB8-F1
#
_entry.id   AF-A0A1V6SPB8-F1
#
_cell.length_a   1.000
_cell.length_b   1.000
_cell.length_c   1.000
_cell.angle_alpha   90.00
_cell.angle_beta   90.00
_cell.angle_gamma   90.00
#
_symmetry.space_group_name_H-M   'P 1'
#
loop_
_entity.id
_entity.type
_entity.pdbx_description
1 polymer ?
#
loop_
_entity_poly.entity_id
_entity_poly.type
_entity_poly.pdbx_seq_one_letter_code
_entity_poly.pdbx_strand_id
1 'polypeptide(L)'
;MYLRICMPIFELLTALALIVLFVGYLLLKKRKGNGLRPLPFKAASVSILSFVGSALCIGIYNSLTIADVYLVAKSFVAQLISEALMLIAVDLLFYVFFAMVHIYGEHIIGQSSMWPRVQIIHWTLLSILVGLSIVEWCWNLYEYLSSIHSVQTSGPDPYWIWTQIVAAKWIVFWVGSWEVLGAFIMMGIQTSTRTSYLRMSTYFAVISGSLFFGLNGLWAVWCINSYLASAVPPSTVAIVVREIIQFFFATGTYLGIGLCFWRFPLQLATDQEEELIFKSRGLTGPVEADSRKVLPEADTSRQIMEADASRPIIEADGSNQLFEASSTKQQ
;
A
#
# COMPACT_ATOMS: atom_id res chain seq x y z
N MET A 1 25.52 17.79 14.93
CA MET A 1 24.52 18.85 14.67
C MET A 1 23.84 18.67 13.31
N TYR A 2 24.56 18.71 12.19
CA TYR A 2 23.96 18.58 10.83
C TYR A 2 23.05 17.37 10.64
N LEU A 3 23.46 16.17 11.06
CA LEU A 3 22.64 14.96 10.93
C LEU A 3 21.35 14.98 11.76
N ARG A 4 21.28 15.77 12.84
CA ARG A 4 20.05 15.89 13.64
C ARG A 4 18.98 16.72 12.93
N ILE A 5 19.39 17.68 12.11
CA ILE A 5 18.50 18.55 11.33
C ILE A 5 17.84 17.77 10.17
N CYS A 6 18.48 16.70 9.69
CA CYS A 6 17.93 15.89 8.61
C CYS A 6 16.57 15.23 8.96
N MET A 7 16.36 14.84 10.23
CA MET A 7 15.12 14.20 10.68
C MET A 7 13.87 15.07 10.42
N PRO A 8 13.75 16.28 11.02
CA PRO A 8 12.59 17.13 10.78
C PRO A 8 12.49 17.58 9.31
N ILE A 9 13.61 17.69 8.59
CA ILE A 9 13.56 18.00 7.15
C ILE A 9 12.80 16.89 6.39
N PHE A 10 13.15 15.62 6.57
CA PHE A 10 12.49 14.53 5.85
C PHE A 10 11.04 14.32 6.31
N GLU A 11 10.74 14.55 7.58
CA GLU A 11 9.36 14.51 8.10
C GLU A 11 8.49 15.60 7.45
N LEU A 12 8.99 16.84 7.38
CA LEU A 12 8.30 17.96 6.73
C LEU A 12 8.21 17.79 5.21
N LEU A 13 9.25 17.25 4.57
CA LEU A 13 9.21 16.90 3.14
C LEU A 13 8.19 15.80 2.86
N THR A 14 8.08 14.80 3.74
CA THR A 14 7.05 13.76 3.65
C THR A 14 5.66 14.38 3.75
N ALA A 15 5.43 15.23 4.76
CA ALA A 15 4.16 15.96 4.91
C ALA A 15 3.83 16.78 3.65
N LEU A 16 4.78 17.55 3.13
CA LEU A 16 4.60 18.38 1.93
C LEU A 16 4.26 17.53 0.70
N ALA A 17 5.01 16.45 0.46
CA ALA A 17 4.78 15.55 -0.67
C ALA A 17 3.39 14.90 -0.59
N LEU A 18 2.97 14.48 0.60
CA LEU A 18 1.65 13.89 0.81
C LEU A 18 0.52 14.92 0.68
N ILE A 19 0.73 16.19 1.06
CA ILE A 19 -0.22 17.28 0.79
C ILE A 19 -0.41 17.48 -0.72
N VAL A 20 0.69 17.51 -1.49
CA VAL A 20 0.60 17.62 -2.97
C VAL A 20 -0.17 16.43 -3.54
N LEU A 21 0.10 15.21 -3.08
CA LEU A 21 -0.64 14.02 -3.50
C LEU A 21 -2.12 14.09 -3.10
N PHE A 22 -2.44 14.59 -1.90
CA PHE A 22 -3.82 14.77 -1.45
C PHE A 22 -4.58 15.75 -2.35
N VAL A 23 -3.98 16.88 -2.71
CA VAL A 23 -4.57 17.82 -3.69
C VAL A 23 -4.78 17.11 -5.03
N GLY A 24 -3.81 16.31 -5.49
CA GLY A 24 -3.95 15.45 -6.66
C GLY A 24 -5.14 14.50 -6.58
N TYR A 25 -5.38 13.88 -5.42
CA TYR A 25 -6.53 13.01 -5.17
C TYR A 25 -7.84 13.78 -5.26
N LEU A 26 -7.93 14.98 -4.69
CA LEU A 26 -9.12 15.82 -4.78
C LEU A 26 -9.42 16.23 -6.24
N LEU A 27 -8.40 16.58 -7.00
CA LEU A 27 -8.52 16.87 -8.44
C LEU A 27 -8.97 15.64 -9.22
N LEU A 28 -8.42 14.47 -8.90
CA LEU A 28 -8.83 13.20 -9.51
C LEU A 28 -10.31 12.91 -9.22
N LYS A 29 -10.76 13.09 -7.98
CA LYS A 29 -12.17 12.95 -7.59
C LYS A 29 -13.07 13.92 -8.34
N LYS A 30 -12.65 15.19 -8.47
CA LYS A 30 -13.39 16.20 -9.25
C LYS A 30 -13.52 15.78 -10.72
N ARG A 31 -12.47 15.22 -11.32
CA ARG A 31 -12.45 14.81 -12.73
C ARG A 31 -13.27 13.54 -13.01
N LYS A 32 -13.16 12.53 -12.15
CA LYS A 32 -13.82 11.23 -12.35
C LYS A 32 -15.23 11.13 -11.74
N GLY A 33 -15.58 12.04 -10.84
CA GLY A 33 -16.90 12.07 -10.21
C GLY A 33 -17.24 10.73 -9.53
N ASN A 34 -18.42 10.19 -9.87
CA ASN A 34 -18.92 8.95 -9.30
C ASN A 34 -18.16 7.69 -9.76
N GLY A 35 -17.33 7.76 -10.80
CA GLY A 35 -16.56 6.61 -11.29
C GLY A 35 -15.52 6.06 -10.30
N LEU A 36 -15.24 6.77 -9.21
CA LEU A 36 -14.37 6.31 -8.12
C LEU A 36 -15.14 5.67 -6.94
N ARG A 37 -16.48 5.63 -6.99
CA ARG A 37 -17.30 5.02 -5.92
C ARG A 37 -16.90 3.59 -5.54
N PRO A 38 -16.52 2.68 -6.47
CA PRO A 38 -16.15 1.33 -6.06
C PRO A 38 -14.83 1.31 -5.29
N LEU A 39 -13.95 2.30 -5.49
CA LEU A 39 -12.63 2.32 -4.86
C LEU A 39 -12.69 2.90 -3.43
N PRO A 40 -11.80 2.47 -2.53
CA PRO A 40 -11.73 2.95 -1.14
C PRO A 40 -11.13 4.38 -1.05
N PHE A 41 -11.54 5.29 -1.92
CA PHE A 41 -11.00 6.64 -2.05
C PHE A 41 -11.10 7.43 -0.75
N LYS A 42 -12.24 7.33 -0.03
CA LYS A 42 -12.44 8.03 1.24
C LYS A 42 -11.42 7.57 2.30
N ALA A 43 -11.23 6.27 2.43
CA ALA A 43 -10.26 5.69 3.36
C ALA A 43 -8.84 6.11 2.99
N ALA A 44 -8.47 6.06 1.71
CA ALA A 44 -7.17 6.53 1.24
C ALA A 44 -6.94 8.02 1.51
N SER A 45 -7.95 8.87 1.32
CA SER A 45 -7.87 10.30 1.65
C SER A 45 -7.68 10.55 3.15
N VAL A 46 -8.44 9.85 4.01
CA VAL A 46 -8.28 9.98 5.46
C VAL A 46 -6.91 9.46 5.89
N SER A 47 -6.45 8.36 5.31
CA SER A 47 -5.11 7.80 5.53
C SER A 47 -4.00 8.81 5.23
N ILE A 48 -4.07 9.47 4.06
CA ILE A 48 -3.10 10.52 3.67
C ILE A 48 -3.13 11.67 4.67
N LEU A 49 -4.32 12.16 5.04
CA LEU A 49 -4.45 13.27 5.99
C LEU A 49 -3.91 12.91 7.38
N SER A 50 -4.20 11.71 7.87
CA SER A 50 -3.64 11.21 9.13
C SER A 50 -2.11 11.12 9.06
N PHE A 51 -1.55 10.61 7.97
CA PHE A 51 -0.10 10.55 7.79
C PHE A 51 0.53 11.96 7.74
N VAL A 52 -0.09 12.90 7.01
CA VAL A 52 0.33 14.32 6.98
C VAL A 52 0.31 14.92 8.38
N GLY A 53 -0.79 14.74 9.12
CA GLY A 53 -0.91 15.25 10.49
C GLY A 53 0.16 14.65 11.41
N SER A 54 0.41 13.35 11.29
CA SER A 54 1.47 12.66 12.03
C SER A 54 2.85 13.26 11.72
N ALA A 55 3.20 13.38 10.43
CA ALA A 55 4.47 13.90 9.96
C ALA A 55 4.70 15.37 10.37
N LEU A 56 3.65 16.20 10.36
CA LEU A 56 3.72 17.58 10.86
C LEU A 56 3.94 17.62 12.37
N CYS A 57 3.19 16.83 13.15
CA CYS A 57 3.32 16.80 14.60
C CYS A 57 4.73 16.36 15.04
N ILE A 58 5.27 15.29 14.44
CA ILE A 58 6.62 14.80 14.78
C ILE A 58 7.71 15.75 14.26
N GLY A 59 7.54 16.32 13.06
CA GLY A 59 8.47 17.31 12.50
C GLY A 59 8.59 18.57 13.37
N ILE A 60 7.45 19.08 13.86
CA ILE A 60 7.43 20.21 14.81
C ILE A 60 8.09 19.83 16.13
N TYR A 61 7.76 18.65 16.67
CA TYR A 61 8.36 18.13 17.89
C TYR A 61 9.90 18.06 17.78
N ASN A 62 10.41 17.41 16.74
CA ASN A 62 11.85 17.28 16.51
C ASN A 62 12.54 18.64 16.29
N SER A 63 11.87 19.57 15.59
CA SER A 63 12.38 20.93 15.39
C SER A 63 12.52 21.71 16.70
N LEU A 64 11.52 21.62 17.59
CA LEU A 64 11.55 22.28 18.90
C LEU A 64 12.62 21.69 19.82
N THR A 65 12.78 20.36 19.79
CA THR A 65 13.82 19.64 20.54
C THR A 65 15.21 20.06 20.09
N ILE A 66 15.43 20.28 18.79
CA ILE A 66 16.72 20.76 18.27
C ILE A 66 16.99 22.22 18.66
N ALA A 67 15.95 23.05 18.72
CA ALA A 67 16.05 24.45 19.10
C ALA A 67 16.26 24.66 20.62
N ASP A 68 16.34 23.58 21.40
CA ASP A 68 16.48 23.59 22.87
C ASP A 68 15.40 24.44 23.57
N VAL A 69 14.22 24.51 22.95
CA VAL A 69 13.07 25.22 23.52
C VAL A 69 12.41 24.27 24.50
N TYR A 70 12.71 24.43 25.81
CA TYR A 70 12.16 23.65 26.92
C TYR A 70 10.64 23.87 27.10
N LEU A 71 9.85 23.32 26.17
CA LEU A 71 8.39 23.19 26.26
C LEU A 71 8.02 21.72 26.49
N VAL A 72 8.75 21.05 27.38
CA VAL A 72 8.75 19.60 27.60
C VAL A 72 7.33 19.04 27.65
N ALA A 73 6.44 19.59 28.48
CA ALA A 73 5.06 19.09 28.62
C ALA A 73 4.21 19.22 27.34
N LYS A 74 4.37 20.30 26.56
CA LYS A 74 3.61 20.50 25.31
C LYS A 74 4.13 19.65 24.16
N SER A 75 5.43 19.34 24.18
CA SER A 75 6.10 18.53 23.17
C SER A 75 5.62 17.06 23.20
N PHE A 76 5.34 16.51 24.38
CA PHE A 76 4.80 15.15 24.52
C PHE A 76 3.41 14.96 23.93
N VAL A 77 2.53 15.96 24.04
CA VAL A 77 1.18 15.88 23.45
C VAL A 77 1.26 15.78 21.92
N ALA A 78 2.17 16.53 21.30
CA ALA A 78 2.37 16.47 19.85
C ALA A 78 2.87 15.09 19.41
N GLN A 79 3.78 14.47 20.19
CA GLN A 79 4.24 13.12 19.95
C GLN A 79 3.11 12.09 20.05
N LEU A 80 2.31 12.12 21.13
CA LEU A 80 1.21 11.18 21.33
C LEU A 80 0.15 11.28 20.22
N ILE A 81 -0.18 12.51 19.78
CA ILE A 81 -1.08 12.73 18.64
C ILE A 81 -0.46 12.21 17.35
N SER A 82 0.85 12.45 17.14
CA SER A 82 1.55 11.97 15.96
C SER A 82 1.50 10.45 15.84
N GLU A 83 1.75 9.73 16.93
CA GLU A 83 1.72 8.28 16.98
C GLU A 83 0.32 7.74 16.70
N ALA A 84 -0.72 8.31 17.32
CA ALA A 84 -2.11 7.94 17.06
C ALA A 84 -2.48 8.12 15.58
N LEU A 85 -2.09 9.24 14.98
CA LEU A 85 -2.35 9.53 13.57
C LEU A 85 -1.58 8.60 12.63
N MET A 86 -0.34 8.23 12.98
CA MET A 86 0.44 7.26 12.21
C MET A 86 -0.23 5.89 12.21
N LEU A 87 -0.70 5.42 13.38
CA LEU A 87 -1.40 4.14 13.51
C LEU A 87 -2.67 4.11 12.67
N ILE A 88 -3.49 5.15 12.78
CA ILE A 88 -4.70 5.31 11.96
C ILE A 88 -4.35 5.29 10.47
N ALA A 89 -3.27 5.97 10.05
CA ALA A 89 -2.86 5.99 8.66
C ALA A 89 -2.47 4.59 8.15
N VAL A 90 -1.69 3.83 8.92
CA VAL A 90 -1.23 2.50 8.51
C VAL A 90 -2.39 1.49 8.48
N ASP A 91 -3.28 1.51 9.48
CA ASP A 91 -4.47 0.63 9.52
C ASP A 91 -5.42 0.94 8.35
N LEU A 92 -5.61 2.22 8.01
CA LEU A 92 -6.40 2.60 6.84
C LEU A 92 -5.72 2.21 5.53
N LEU A 93 -4.39 2.21 5.45
CA LEU A 93 -3.66 1.67 4.29
C LEU A 93 -3.93 0.18 4.11
N PHE A 94 -3.88 -0.63 5.18
CA PHE A 94 -4.27 -2.04 5.12
C PHE A 94 -5.70 -2.21 4.62
N TYR A 95 -6.64 -1.45 5.18
CA TYR A 95 -8.04 -1.44 4.70
C TYR A 95 -8.12 -1.11 3.20
N VAL A 96 -7.42 -0.06 2.75
CA VAL A 96 -7.41 0.37 1.35
C VAL A 96 -6.88 -0.74 0.46
N PHE A 97 -5.80 -1.39 0.85
CA PHE A 97 -5.22 -2.48 0.08
C PHE A 97 -6.11 -3.72 0.05
N PHE A 98 -6.67 -4.16 1.19
CA PHE A 98 -7.61 -5.29 1.20
C PHE A 98 -8.85 -5.00 0.34
N ALA A 99 -9.43 -3.79 0.46
CA ALA A 99 -10.54 -3.38 -0.38
C ALA A 99 -10.17 -3.39 -1.86
N MET A 100 -8.99 -2.87 -2.23
CA MET A 100 -8.48 -2.98 -3.60
C MET A 100 -8.32 -4.45 -4.03
N VAL A 101 -7.76 -5.31 -3.19
CA VAL A 101 -7.62 -6.74 -3.49
C VAL A 101 -8.98 -7.39 -3.81
N HIS A 102 -10.02 -7.09 -3.03
CA HIS A 102 -11.37 -7.60 -3.29
C HIS A 102 -11.93 -7.07 -4.61
N ILE A 103 -11.85 -5.76 -4.84
CA ILE A 103 -12.34 -5.12 -6.07
C ILE A 103 -11.64 -5.71 -7.30
N TYR A 104 -10.30 -5.69 -7.33
CA TYR A 104 -9.55 -6.22 -8.47
C TYR A 104 -9.76 -7.72 -8.62
N GLY A 105 -9.81 -8.45 -7.52
CA GLY A 105 -10.09 -9.87 -7.49
C GLY A 105 -11.39 -10.25 -8.20
N GLU A 106 -12.49 -9.63 -7.80
CA GLU A 106 -13.80 -9.83 -8.42
C GLU A 106 -13.79 -9.52 -9.92
N HIS A 107 -13.05 -8.48 -10.33
CA HIS A 107 -12.99 -8.06 -11.73
C HIS A 107 -12.10 -8.96 -12.61
N ILE A 108 -11.00 -9.48 -12.05
CA ILE A 108 -9.99 -10.23 -12.83
C ILE A 108 -10.36 -11.70 -12.92
N ILE A 109 -10.74 -12.30 -11.78
CA ILE A 109 -10.98 -13.73 -11.62
C ILE A 109 -12.47 -14.06 -11.83
N GLY A 110 -13.36 -13.07 -11.66
CA GLY A 110 -14.81 -13.27 -11.68
C GLY A 110 -15.34 -13.79 -10.35
N GLN A 111 -16.61 -14.21 -10.34
CA GLN A 111 -17.29 -14.74 -9.16
C GLN A 111 -16.77 -16.13 -8.79
N SER A 112 -15.65 -16.17 -8.06
CA SER A 112 -15.15 -17.39 -7.43
C SER A 112 -15.74 -17.56 -6.04
N SER A 113 -15.99 -18.80 -5.63
CA SER A 113 -16.37 -19.13 -4.25
C SER A 113 -15.26 -18.87 -3.22
N MET A 114 -14.06 -18.50 -3.67
CA MET A 114 -12.91 -18.18 -2.80
C MET A 114 -12.98 -16.76 -2.24
N TRP A 115 -13.63 -15.81 -2.93
CA TRP A 115 -13.65 -14.41 -2.51
C TRP A 115 -14.25 -14.16 -1.13
N PRO A 116 -15.39 -14.78 -0.75
CA PRO A 116 -15.92 -14.62 0.60
C PRO A 116 -14.94 -15.11 1.68
N ARG A 117 -14.15 -16.16 1.38
CA ARG A 117 -13.16 -16.71 2.32
C ARG A 117 -11.98 -15.76 2.50
N VAL A 118 -11.44 -15.24 1.39
CA VAL A 118 -10.35 -14.24 1.41
C VAL A 118 -10.82 -12.98 2.15
N GLN A 119 -12.05 -12.53 1.92
CA GLN A 119 -12.65 -11.42 2.63
C GLN A 119 -12.70 -11.64 4.15
N ILE A 120 -13.18 -12.80 4.62
CA ILE A 120 -13.17 -13.13 6.06
C ILE A 120 -11.75 -13.07 6.64
N ILE A 121 -10.76 -13.61 5.93
CA ILE A 121 -9.36 -13.59 6.36
C ILE A 121 -8.86 -12.15 6.49
N HIS A 122 -9.12 -11.29 5.49
CA HIS A 122 -8.66 -9.91 5.49
C HIS A 122 -9.30 -9.08 6.60
N TRP A 123 -10.60 -9.23 6.85
CA TRP A 123 -11.25 -8.55 7.96
C TRP A 123 -10.76 -9.02 9.33
N THR A 124 -10.45 -10.31 9.46
CA THR A 124 -9.87 -10.87 10.68
C THR A 124 -8.47 -10.31 10.90
N LEU A 125 -7.63 -10.31 9.87
CA LEU A 125 -6.28 -9.75 9.91
C LEU A 125 -6.32 -8.25 10.24
N LEU A 126 -7.18 -7.47 9.57
CA LEU A 126 -7.36 -6.05 9.85
C LEU A 126 -7.78 -5.81 11.30
N SER A 127 -8.68 -6.64 11.84
CA SER A 127 -9.12 -6.54 13.24
C SER A 127 -7.97 -6.79 14.22
N ILE A 128 -7.08 -7.73 13.92
CA ILE A 128 -5.86 -7.99 14.71
C ILE A 128 -4.91 -6.79 14.64
N LEU A 129 -4.68 -6.23 13.45
CA LEU A 129 -3.80 -5.08 13.25
C LEU A 129 -4.30 -3.86 14.04
N VAL A 130 -5.59 -3.54 13.92
CA VAL A 130 -6.22 -2.45 14.69
C VAL A 130 -6.16 -2.71 16.19
N GLY A 131 -6.36 -3.96 16.63
CA GLY A 131 -6.22 -4.34 18.03
C GLY A 131 -4.81 -4.05 18.57
N LEU A 132 -3.77 -4.37 17.80
CA LEU A 132 -2.37 -4.08 18.16
C LEU A 132 -2.09 -2.57 18.19
N SER A 133 -2.62 -1.81 17.23
CA SER A 133 -2.54 -0.33 17.23
C SER A 133 -3.18 0.28 18.47
N ILE A 134 -4.35 -0.20 18.89
CA ILE A 134 -5.03 0.26 20.11
C ILE A 134 -4.18 -0.06 21.35
N VAL A 135 -3.64 -1.28 21.45
CA VAL A 135 -2.80 -1.68 22.58
C VAL A 135 -1.56 -0.79 22.70
N GLU A 136 -0.85 -0.54 21.61
CA GLU A 136 0.31 0.36 21.59
C GLU A 136 -0.07 1.78 22.00
N TRP A 137 -1.14 2.34 21.41
CA TRP A 137 -1.57 3.70 21.73
C TRP A 137 -2.00 3.84 23.20
N CYS A 138 -2.76 2.87 23.72
CA CYS A 138 -3.14 2.85 25.13
C CYS A 138 -1.92 2.77 26.06
N TRP A 139 -0.88 2.03 25.66
CA TRP A 139 0.37 1.96 26.41
C TRP A 139 1.10 3.31 26.42
N ASN A 140 1.24 3.96 25.27
CA ASN A 140 1.87 5.28 25.17
C ASN A 140 1.09 6.34 25.98
N LEU A 141 -0.24 6.27 25.97
CA LEU A 141 -1.09 7.13 26.80
C LEU A 141 -0.87 6.86 28.29
N TYR A 142 -0.79 5.60 28.71
CA TYR A 142 -0.50 5.22 30.09
C TYR A 142 0.87 5.75 30.54
N GLU A 143 1.92 5.56 29.72
CA GLU A 143 3.27 6.05 30.01
C GLU A 143 3.27 7.57 30.18
N TYR A 144 2.62 8.29 29.27
CA TYR A 144 2.45 9.74 29.36
C TYR A 144 1.75 10.16 30.67
N LEU A 145 0.62 9.55 31.02
CA LEU A 145 -0.11 9.87 32.24
C LEU A 145 0.71 9.55 33.50
N SER A 146 1.47 8.46 33.49
CA SER A 146 2.33 8.06 34.61
C SER A 146 3.47 9.06 34.84
N SER A 147 4.06 9.59 33.75
CA SER A 147 5.12 10.59 33.81
C SER A 147 4.67 11.91 34.47
N ILE A 148 3.41 12.31 34.26
CA ILE A 148 2.82 13.51 34.86
C ILE A 148 2.60 13.33 36.36
N HIS A 149 2.15 12.15 36.79
CA HIS A 149 1.76 11.92 38.18
C HIS A 149 2.92 11.45 39.07
N SER A 150 4.14 11.35 38.54
CA SER A 150 5.33 10.86 39.25
C SER A 150 5.09 9.53 39.97
N VAL A 151 4.21 8.68 39.42
CA VAL A 151 3.86 7.41 40.03
C VAL A 151 5.03 6.46 39.82
N GLN A 152 5.79 6.23 40.89
CA GLN A 152 6.90 5.29 40.86
C GLN A 152 6.33 3.87 40.77
N THR A 153 6.38 3.28 39.59
CA THR A 153 5.93 1.91 39.36
C THR A 153 6.96 0.93 39.92
N SER A 154 6.58 0.13 40.90
CA SER A 154 7.39 -0.95 41.48
C SER A 154 7.40 -2.23 40.63
N GLY A 155 7.08 -2.12 39.33
CA GLY A 155 6.93 -3.23 38.40
C GLY A 155 8.13 -3.42 37.46
N PRO A 156 8.00 -4.31 36.45
CA PRO A 156 8.97 -4.41 35.36
C PRO A 156 9.17 -3.04 34.70
N ASP A 157 10.38 -2.77 34.22
CA ASP A 157 10.70 -1.52 33.53
C ASP A 157 9.65 -1.24 32.42
N PRO A 158 8.83 -0.18 32.54
CA PRO A 158 7.80 0.15 31.56
C PRO A 158 8.33 0.24 30.14
N TYR A 159 9.59 0.64 29.99
CA TYR A 159 10.28 0.70 28.71
C TYR A 159 10.42 -0.68 28.06
N TRP A 160 10.75 -1.71 28.84
CA TRP A 160 10.90 -3.06 28.32
C TRP A 160 9.58 -3.60 27.76
N ILE A 161 8.47 -3.40 28.46
CA ILE A 161 7.15 -3.86 27.98
C ILE A 161 6.77 -3.12 26.69
N TRP A 162 6.97 -1.80 26.65
CA TRP A 162 6.73 -0.99 25.45
C TRP A 162 7.49 -1.53 24.24
N THR A 163 8.79 -1.78 24.40
CA THR A 163 9.63 -2.26 23.29
C THR A 163 9.14 -3.59 22.69
N GLN A 164 8.62 -4.50 23.52
CA GLN A 164 8.05 -5.77 23.05
C GLN A 164 6.75 -5.54 22.26
N ILE A 165 5.87 -4.65 22.74
CA ILE A 165 4.61 -4.31 22.06
C ILE A 165 4.90 -3.72 20.68
N VAL A 166 5.77 -2.71 20.62
CA VAL A 166 6.13 -2.02 19.37
C VAL A 166 6.76 -2.99 18.37
N ALA A 167 7.71 -3.82 18.81
CA ALA A 167 8.36 -4.79 17.94
C ALA A 167 7.38 -5.85 17.43
N ALA A 168 6.53 -6.41 18.30
CA ALA A 168 5.51 -7.38 17.92
C ALA A 168 4.55 -6.81 16.87
N LYS A 169 4.04 -5.59 17.09
CA LYS A 169 3.17 -4.91 16.14
C LYS A 169 3.81 -4.78 14.76
N TRP A 170 5.03 -4.23 14.68
CA TRP A 170 5.68 -4.01 13.38
C TRP A 170 6.03 -5.31 12.66
N ILE A 171 6.35 -6.39 13.39
CA ILE A 171 6.52 -7.73 12.80
C ILE A 171 5.19 -8.22 12.20
N VAL A 172 4.08 -8.11 12.94
CA VAL A 172 2.76 -8.52 12.44
C VAL A 172 2.32 -7.67 11.25
N PHE A 173 2.59 -6.37 11.26
CA PHE A 173 2.32 -5.46 10.14
C PHE A 173 3.14 -5.87 8.91
N TRP A 174 4.43 -6.17 9.08
CA TRP A 174 5.26 -6.65 7.98
C TRP A 174 4.77 -7.98 7.41
N VAL A 175 4.39 -8.94 8.26
CA VAL A 175 3.76 -10.20 7.83
C VAL A 175 2.43 -9.94 7.11
N GLY A 176 1.58 -9.04 7.61
CA GLY A 176 0.34 -8.67 6.94
C GLY A 176 0.59 -8.04 5.56
N SER A 177 1.66 -7.26 5.40
CA SER A 177 2.00 -6.64 4.12
C SER A 177 2.47 -7.63 3.04
N TRP A 178 2.92 -8.83 3.42
CA TRP A 178 3.20 -9.92 2.47
C TRP A 178 1.93 -10.42 1.78
N GLU A 179 0.82 -10.48 2.49
CA GLU A 179 -0.47 -10.89 1.92
C GLU A 179 -0.87 -9.89 0.81
N VAL A 180 -0.82 -8.59 1.12
CA VAL A 180 -1.12 -7.51 0.17
C VAL A 180 -0.24 -7.61 -1.09
N LEU A 181 1.07 -7.78 -0.91
CA LEU A 181 2.02 -7.91 -2.02
C LEU A 181 1.74 -9.17 -2.85
N GLY A 182 1.55 -10.31 -2.19
CA GLY A 182 1.25 -11.59 -2.84
C GLY A 182 -0.04 -11.53 -3.66
N ALA A 183 -1.09 -10.93 -3.10
CA ALA A 183 -2.37 -10.76 -3.77
C ALA A 183 -2.23 -9.93 -5.05
N PHE A 184 -1.54 -8.78 -5.00
CA PHE A 184 -1.34 -7.97 -6.20
C PHE A 184 -0.41 -8.62 -7.24
N ILE A 185 0.62 -9.35 -6.83
CA ILE A 185 1.47 -10.10 -7.77
C ILE A 185 0.63 -11.14 -8.52
N MET A 186 -0.20 -11.90 -7.79
CA MET A 186 -1.12 -12.88 -8.38
C MET A 186 -2.08 -12.24 -9.39
N MET A 187 -2.68 -11.10 -9.03
CA MET A 187 -3.53 -10.32 -9.94
C MET A 187 -2.75 -9.77 -11.14
N GLY A 188 -1.51 -9.34 -10.94
CA GLY A 188 -0.62 -8.82 -11.98
C GLY A 188 -0.30 -9.88 -13.05
N ILE A 189 -0.08 -11.13 -12.62
CA ILE A 189 0.14 -12.26 -13.52
C ILE A 189 -1.13 -12.52 -14.34
N GLN A 190 -2.29 -12.57 -13.68
CA GLN A 190 -3.57 -12.87 -14.34
C GLN A 190 -4.07 -11.75 -15.27
N THR A 191 -3.70 -10.49 -15.00
CA THR A 191 -4.08 -9.33 -15.83
C THR A 191 -3.21 -9.14 -17.06
N SER A 192 -2.09 -9.87 -17.17
CA SER A 192 -1.18 -9.77 -18.32
C SER A 192 -1.88 -10.03 -19.67
N THR A 193 -2.91 -10.87 -19.67
CA THR A 193 -3.72 -11.26 -20.85
C THR A 193 -4.96 -10.40 -21.06
N ARG A 194 -5.24 -9.44 -20.16
CA ARG A 194 -6.43 -8.58 -20.18
C ARG A 194 -6.16 -7.24 -20.89
N THR A 195 -7.19 -6.39 -20.92
CA THR A 195 -7.13 -5.05 -21.52
C THR A 195 -6.02 -4.19 -20.92
N SER A 196 -5.40 -3.35 -21.76
CA SER A 196 -4.21 -2.56 -21.40
C SER A 196 -4.42 -1.65 -20.17
N TYR A 197 -5.64 -1.11 -19.99
CA TYR A 197 -5.94 -0.24 -18.85
C TYR A 197 -5.92 -0.99 -17.51
N LEU A 198 -6.51 -2.19 -17.43
CA LEU A 198 -6.60 -2.98 -16.20
C LEU A 198 -5.20 -3.48 -15.81
N ARG A 199 -4.42 -3.89 -16.81
CA ARG A 199 -3.02 -4.29 -16.65
C ARG A 199 -2.18 -3.16 -16.03
N MET A 200 -2.24 -1.96 -16.58
CA MET A 200 -1.50 -0.81 -16.02
C MET A 200 -1.94 -0.46 -14.60
N SER A 201 -3.25 -0.47 -14.33
CA SER A 201 -3.77 -0.21 -12.99
C SER A 201 -3.27 -1.23 -11.97
N THR A 202 -3.22 -2.51 -12.37
CA THR A 202 -2.73 -3.61 -11.51
C THR A 202 -1.22 -3.50 -11.28
N TYR A 203 -0.42 -3.10 -12.27
CA TYR A 203 1.01 -2.86 -12.06
C TYR A 203 1.28 -1.69 -11.10
N PHE A 204 0.48 -0.62 -11.15
CA PHE A 204 0.57 0.43 -10.14
C PHE A 204 0.22 -0.09 -8.75
N ALA A 205 -0.71 -1.05 -8.64
CA ALA A 205 -1.08 -1.66 -7.36
C ALA A 205 0.04 -2.55 -6.83
N VAL A 206 0.71 -3.33 -7.71
CA VAL A 206 1.90 -4.11 -7.37
C VAL A 206 3.03 -3.20 -6.88
N ILE A 207 3.33 -2.11 -7.59
CA ILE A 207 4.38 -1.16 -7.18
C ILE A 207 4.03 -0.54 -5.82
N SER A 208 2.78 -0.11 -5.64
CA SER A 208 2.31 0.45 -4.37
C SER A 208 2.41 -0.55 -3.22
N GLY A 209 1.94 -1.79 -3.43
CA GLY A 209 2.03 -2.88 -2.45
C GLY A 209 3.48 -3.25 -2.13
N SER A 210 4.38 -3.20 -3.11
CA SER A 210 5.83 -3.45 -2.91
C SER A 210 6.48 -2.38 -2.04
N LEU A 211 6.14 -1.11 -2.26
CA LEU A 211 6.64 0.00 -1.45
C LEU A 211 6.04 -0.02 -0.04
N PHE A 212 4.77 -0.39 0.09
CA PHE A 212 4.14 -0.58 1.40
C PHE A 212 4.75 -1.74 2.17
N PHE A 213 5.04 -2.85 1.49
CA PHE A 213 5.81 -3.96 2.04
C PHE A 213 7.19 -3.51 2.53
N GLY A 214 7.92 -2.74 1.69
CA GLY A 214 9.21 -2.16 2.06
C GLY A 214 9.11 -1.23 3.27
N LEU A 215 8.05 -0.41 3.37
CA LEU A 215 7.82 0.50 4.49
C LEU A 215 7.64 -0.27 5.80
N ASN A 216 6.77 -1.30 5.82
CA ASN A 216 6.56 -2.12 7.01
C ASN A 216 7.80 -2.94 7.35
N GLY A 217 8.53 -3.43 6.34
CA GLY A 217 9.79 -4.16 6.52
C GLY A 217 10.89 -3.29 7.14
N LEU A 218 11.01 -2.03 6.71
CA LEU A 218 11.92 -1.05 7.31
C LEU A 218 11.65 -0.90 8.81
N TRP A 219 10.39 -0.72 9.19
CA TRP A 219 9.99 -0.56 10.59
C TRP A 219 10.16 -1.83 11.42
N ALA A 220 9.84 -3.00 10.85
CA ALA A 220 10.06 -4.28 11.52
C ALA A 220 11.55 -4.51 11.81
N VAL A 221 12.41 -4.35 10.80
CA VAL A 221 13.87 -4.47 10.94
C VAL A 221 14.41 -3.45 11.95
N TRP A 222 13.92 -2.21 11.90
CA TRP A 222 14.30 -1.17 12.84
C TRP A 222 13.96 -1.58 14.28
N CYS A 223 12.74 -2.04 14.52
CA CYS A 223 12.27 -2.41 15.86
C CYS A 223 12.99 -3.66 16.36
N ILE A 224 13.18 -4.70 15.54
CA ILE A 224 13.94 -5.88 15.94
C ILE A 224 15.36 -5.49 16.34
N ASN A 225 16.06 -4.70 15.53
CA ASN A 225 17.44 -4.33 15.82
C ASN A 225 17.57 -3.40 17.02
N SER A 226 16.69 -2.40 17.12
CA SER A 226 16.80 -1.38 18.17
C SER A 226 16.28 -1.87 19.53
N TYR A 227 15.39 -2.86 19.53
CA TYR A 227 14.65 -3.25 20.74
C TYR A 227 14.84 -4.72 21.15
N LEU A 228 15.00 -5.65 20.21
CA LEU A 228 15.04 -7.09 20.52
C LEU A 228 16.44 -7.71 20.45
N ALA A 229 17.22 -7.43 19.39
CA ALA A 229 18.45 -8.16 19.08
C ALA A 229 19.65 -7.75 19.95
N SER A 230 19.76 -6.46 20.25
CA SER A 230 20.83 -5.90 21.07
C SER A 230 20.49 -4.43 21.29
N ALA A 231 20.31 -4.01 22.54
CA ALA A 231 19.97 -2.63 22.91
C ALA A 231 21.11 -1.63 22.66
N VAL A 232 21.79 -1.74 21.50
CA VAL A 232 22.72 -0.73 21.05
C VAL A 232 21.88 0.40 20.46
N PRO A 233 21.97 1.63 21.00
CA PRO A 233 21.22 2.74 20.46
C PRO A 233 21.58 2.93 18.98
N PRO A 234 20.58 3.09 18.11
CA PRO A 234 20.83 3.22 16.68
C PRO A 234 21.71 4.43 16.40
N SER A 235 22.70 4.25 15.53
CA SER A 235 23.56 5.37 15.14
C SER A 235 22.74 6.49 14.50
N THR A 236 23.18 7.74 14.64
CA THR A 236 22.49 8.88 14.00
C THR A 236 22.37 8.70 12.48
N VAL A 237 23.36 8.06 11.85
CA VAL A 237 23.32 7.72 10.42
C VAL A 237 22.17 6.76 10.11
N ALA A 238 21.98 5.71 10.92
CA ALA A 238 20.89 4.76 10.73
C ALA A 238 19.52 5.44 10.84
N ILE A 239 19.35 6.38 11.78
CA ILE A 239 18.11 7.14 11.93
C ILE A 239 17.84 7.98 10.67
N VAL A 240 18.84 8.70 10.16
CA VAL A 240 18.69 9.52 8.94
C VAL A 240 18.36 8.66 7.73
N VAL A 241 19.03 7.51 7.57
CA VAL A 241 18.76 6.56 6.48
C VAL A 241 17.32 6.03 6.57
N ARG A 242 16.83 5.70 7.76
CA ARG A 242 15.44 5.29 7.98
C ARG A 242 14.47 6.36 7.47
N GLU A 243 14.65 7.63 7.84
CA GLU A 243 13.76 8.72 7.41
C GLU A 243 13.75 8.91 5.90
N ILE A 244 14.92 8.79 5.25
CA ILE A 244 15.03 8.87 3.78
C ILE A 244 14.25 7.74 3.12
N ILE A 245 14.45 6.49 3.57
CA ILE A 245 13.77 5.32 2.99
C ILE A 245 12.26 5.43 3.24
N GLN A 246 11.84 5.83 4.44
CA GLN A 246 10.45 6.05 4.79
C GLN A 246 9.80 7.10 3.88
N PHE A 247 10.48 8.22 3.61
CA PHE A 247 9.99 9.24 2.68
C PHE A 247 9.66 8.63 1.31
N PHE A 248 10.60 7.90 0.69
CA PHE A 248 10.40 7.32 -0.64
C PHE A 248 9.33 6.23 -0.63
N PHE A 249 9.32 5.36 0.38
CA PHE A 249 8.34 4.27 0.46
C PHE A 249 6.93 4.79 0.76
N ALA A 250 6.76 5.73 1.69
CA ALA A 250 5.46 6.31 1.99
C ALA A 250 4.91 7.10 0.79
N THR A 251 5.69 8.03 0.23
CA THR A 251 5.25 8.83 -0.92
C THR A 251 4.96 7.98 -2.14
N GLY A 252 5.83 7.01 -2.45
CA GLY A 252 5.63 6.11 -3.57
C GLY A 252 4.44 5.15 -3.38
N THR A 253 4.17 4.71 -2.15
CA THR A 253 2.96 3.93 -1.82
C THR A 253 1.70 4.70 -2.22
N TYR A 254 1.54 5.92 -1.69
CA TYR A 254 0.37 6.75 -1.98
C TYR A 254 0.29 7.21 -3.44
N LEU A 255 1.43 7.54 -4.07
CA LEU A 255 1.46 7.84 -5.50
C LEU A 255 0.96 6.64 -6.32
N GLY A 256 1.42 5.43 -6.00
CA GLY A 256 0.98 4.20 -6.64
C GLY A 256 -0.53 3.98 -6.50
N ILE A 257 -1.10 4.14 -5.30
CA ILE A 257 -2.57 4.09 -5.08
C ILE A 257 -3.28 5.13 -5.94
N GLY A 258 -2.77 6.36 -6.00
CA GLY A 258 -3.37 7.44 -6.80
C GLY A 258 -3.38 7.13 -8.30
N LEU A 259 -2.28 6.57 -8.81
CA LEU A 259 -2.17 6.12 -10.19
C LEU A 259 -3.10 4.93 -10.49
N CYS A 260 -3.28 4.01 -9.54
CA CYS A 260 -4.31 2.96 -9.62
C CYS A 260 -5.69 3.58 -9.80
N PHE A 261 -6.08 4.50 -8.92
CA PHE A 261 -7.39 5.14 -8.98
C PHE A 261 -7.59 5.92 -10.27
N TRP A 262 -6.53 6.54 -10.80
CA TRP A 262 -6.59 7.22 -12.09
C TRP A 262 -6.76 6.24 -13.25
N ARG A 263 -6.06 5.10 -13.28
CA ARG A 263 -6.19 4.14 -14.38
C ARG A 263 -7.33 3.14 -14.26
N PHE A 264 -8.01 3.08 -13.12
CA PHE A 264 -9.16 2.19 -12.94
C PHE A 264 -10.28 2.51 -13.96
N PRO A 265 -10.82 1.50 -14.67
CA PRO A 265 -11.82 1.69 -15.72
C PRO A 265 -13.11 2.31 -15.18
N LEU A 266 -13.61 3.34 -15.87
CA LEU A 266 -14.86 4.03 -15.52
C LEU A 266 -16.12 3.26 -15.95
N GLN A 267 -16.01 2.43 -16.99
CA GLN A 267 -17.14 1.85 -17.73
C GLN A 267 -17.99 0.85 -16.92
N LEU A 268 -17.45 0.25 -15.85
CA LEU A 268 -18.24 -0.66 -15.00
C LEU A 268 -19.33 0.06 -14.17
N ALA A 269 -19.19 1.35 -13.90
CA ALA A 269 -20.22 2.09 -13.19
C ALA A 269 -21.47 2.32 -14.06
N THR A 270 -21.27 2.49 -15.37
CA THR A 270 -22.34 2.69 -16.34
C THR A 270 -23.09 1.40 -16.66
N ASP A 271 -22.41 0.25 -16.76
CA ASP A 271 -23.08 -1.02 -17.08
C ASP A 271 -23.99 -1.49 -15.93
N GLN A 272 -23.60 -1.27 -14.67
CA GLN A 272 -24.47 -1.54 -13.51
C GLN A 272 -25.61 -0.52 -13.38
N GLU A 273 -25.40 0.76 -13.68
CA GLU A 273 -26.48 1.75 -13.72
C GLU A 273 -27.46 1.44 -14.86
N GLU A 274 -26.99 1.05 -16.04
CA GLU A 274 -27.86 0.63 -17.15
C GLU A 274 -28.64 -0.65 -16.82
N GLU A 275 -28.02 -1.64 -16.17
CA GLU A 275 -28.74 -2.85 -15.71
C GLU A 275 -29.78 -2.52 -14.63
N LEU A 276 -29.48 -1.61 -13.70
CA LEU A 276 -30.42 -1.13 -12.69
C LEU A 276 -31.55 -0.28 -13.29
N ILE A 277 -31.25 0.57 -14.27
CA ILE A 277 -32.25 1.35 -15.03
C ILE A 277 -33.13 0.40 -15.86
N PHE A 278 -32.55 -0.65 -16.44
CA PHE A 278 -33.28 -1.67 -17.19
C PHE A 278 -34.22 -2.48 -16.28
N LYS A 279 -33.74 -2.90 -15.09
CA LYS A 279 -34.56 -3.54 -14.04
C LYS A 279 -35.62 -2.61 -13.46
N SER A 280 -35.30 -1.33 -13.22
CA SER A 280 -36.25 -0.35 -12.65
C SER A 280 -37.33 0.11 -13.65
N ARG A 281 -37.08 -0.02 -14.96
CA ARG A 281 -38.06 0.22 -16.02
C ARG A 281 -39.05 -0.94 -16.22
N GLY A 282 -38.97 -2.00 -15.42
CA GLY A 282 -39.93 -3.11 -15.48
C GLY A 282 -39.84 -3.93 -16.77
N LEU A 283 -38.72 -3.85 -17.51
CA LEU A 283 -38.45 -4.69 -18.68
C LEU A 283 -38.00 -6.09 -18.24
N THR A 284 -38.85 -6.80 -17.49
CA THR A 284 -38.76 -8.25 -17.33
C THR A 284 -39.43 -8.90 -18.55
N GLY A 285 -38.86 -8.69 -19.73
CA GLY A 285 -39.20 -9.49 -20.91
C GLY A 285 -38.27 -10.69 -20.98
N PRO A 286 -38.77 -11.93 -21.18
CA PRO A 286 -37.89 -13.04 -21.50
C PRO A 286 -37.23 -12.71 -22.84
N VAL A 287 -35.90 -12.67 -22.87
CA VAL A 287 -35.16 -12.72 -24.13
C VAL A 287 -35.37 -14.14 -24.67
N GLU A 288 -36.43 -14.33 -25.45
CA GLU A 288 -36.61 -15.52 -26.26
C GLU A 288 -35.41 -15.63 -27.21
N ALA A 289 -34.51 -16.56 -26.88
CA ALA A 289 -33.57 -17.10 -27.82
C ALA A 289 -34.37 -17.87 -28.88
N ASP A 290 -34.62 -17.20 -30.02
CA ASP A 290 -35.26 -17.79 -31.18
C ASP A 290 -34.47 -19.02 -31.64
N SER A 291 -35.10 -20.18 -31.41
CA SER A 291 -34.62 -21.50 -31.78
C SER A 291 -34.75 -21.70 -33.29
N ARG A 292 -33.71 -21.33 -34.05
CA ARG A 292 -33.53 -21.92 -35.39
C ARG A 292 -32.89 -23.31 -35.28
N LYS A 293 -33.77 -24.30 -35.09
CA LYS A 293 -33.55 -25.70 -35.46
C LYS A 293 -33.26 -25.77 -36.97
N VAL A 294 -32.04 -26.12 -37.34
CA VAL A 294 -31.74 -26.80 -38.60
C VAL A 294 -30.72 -27.89 -38.30
N LEU A 295 -31.21 -29.13 -38.20
CA LEU A 295 -30.47 -30.35 -38.49
C LEU A 295 -31.17 -30.97 -39.70
N PRO A 296 -30.41 -31.54 -40.64
CA PRO A 296 -30.24 -32.98 -40.56
C PRO A 296 -28.78 -33.43 -40.74
N GLU A 297 -28.54 -34.61 -40.16
CA GLU A 297 -27.33 -35.43 -40.23
C GLU A 297 -26.93 -35.80 -41.66
N ALA A 298 -25.62 -35.89 -41.91
CA ALA A 298 -25.00 -36.90 -42.78
C ALA A 298 -23.50 -36.97 -42.51
N ASP A 299 -23.12 -37.92 -41.66
CA ASP A 299 -22.11 -38.96 -41.90
C ASP A 299 -21.01 -38.68 -42.95
N THR A 300 -19.74 -38.61 -42.51
CA THR A 300 -18.66 -39.51 -42.99
C THR A 300 -17.31 -39.19 -42.34
N SER A 301 -16.81 -40.17 -41.59
CA SER A 301 -15.48 -40.80 -41.73
C SER A 301 -14.28 -40.00 -42.25
N ARG A 302 -13.15 -40.21 -41.53
CA ARG A 302 -11.76 -40.23 -42.01
C ARG A 302 -11.13 -38.89 -42.40
N GLN A 303 -10.17 -38.42 -41.59
CA GLN A 303 -8.74 -38.69 -41.85
C GLN A 303 -7.86 -38.17 -40.71
N ILE A 304 -7.05 -39.10 -40.20
CA ILE A 304 -5.79 -38.86 -39.52
C ILE A 304 -4.86 -38.15 -40.52
N MET A 305 -4.22 -37.06 -40.11
CA MET A 305 -2.91 -36.71 -40.67
C MET A 305 -2.09 -35.96 -39.62
N GLU A 306 -1.12 -36.70 -39.08
CA GLU A 306 0.11 -36.14 -38.52
C GLU A 306 0.79 -35.27 -39.60
N ALA A 307 1.25 -34.09 -39.19
CA ALA A 307 2.23 -33.33 -39.94
C ALA A 307 3.21 -32.70 -38.94
N ASP A 308 4.24 -33.50 -38.69
CA ASP A 308 5.59 -33.11 -38.30
C ASP A 308 6.10 -31.96 -39.21
N ALA A 309 6.56 -30.87 -38.60
CA ALA A 309 7.41 -29.88 -39.24
C ALA A 309 8.11 -29.04 -38.15
N SER A 310 9.10 -29.70 -37.55
CA SER A 310 10.39 -29.13 -37.19
C SER A 310 10.68 -27.77 -37.87
N ARG A 311 10.83 -26.71 -37.06
CA ARG A 311 11.50 -25.47 -37.50
C ARG A 311 12.81 -25.31 -36.74
N PRO A 312 13.92 -25.07 -37.45
CA PRO A 312 15.25 -25.02 -36.88
C PRO A 312 15.51 -23.73 -36.10
N ILE A 313 16.33 -23.91 -35.06
CA ILE A 313 17.04 -22.89 -34.30
C ILE A 313 17.92 -22.10 -35.29
N ILE A 314 17.71 -20.78 -35.39
CA ILE A 314 18.67 -19.88 -36.02
C ILE A 314 19.55 -19.33 -34.91
N GLU A 315 20.74 -19.90 -34.80
CA GLU A 315 21.89 -19.29 -34.14
C GLU A 315 22.28 -18.06 -34.97
N ALA A 316 22.18 -16.87 -34.37
CA ALA A 316 22.83 -15.67 -34.88
C ALA A 316 24.07 -15.44 -34.03
N ASP A 317 25.17 -16.04 -34.48
CA ASP A 317 26.53 -15.70 -34.09
C ASP A 317 26.92 -14.41 -34.85
N GLY A 318 27.40 -13.42 -34.11
CA GLY A 318 27.52 -12.05 -34.59
C GLY A 318 28.50 -11.23 -33.76
N SER A 319 29.74 -11.72 -33.73
CA SER A 319 30.93 -11.08 -33.22
C SER A 319 31.22 -9.70 -33.83
N ASN A 320 31.85 -8.86 -32.99
CA ASN A 320 32.80 -7.78 -33.30
C ASN A 320 32.30 -6.44 -33.85
N GLN A 321 32.52 -5.39 -33.05
CA GLN A 321 33.28 -4.15 -33.37
C GLN A 321 33.43 -3.37 -32.04
N LEU A 322 34.54 -3.46 -31.31
CA LEU A 322 35.75 -2.65 -31.47
C LEU A 322 35.44 -1.19 -31.82
N PHE A 323 35.40 -0.32 -30.81
CA PHE A 323 35.66 1.10 -30.96
C PHE A 323 36.67 1.54 -29.89
N GLU A 324 37.94 1.54 -30.28
CA GLU A 324 38.97 2.38 -29.70
C GLU A 324 38.82 3.80 -30.26
N ALA A 325 38.79 4.81 -29.38
CA ALA A 325 39.25 6.18 -29.63
C ALA A 325 39.49 6.78 -28.23
N SER A 326 40.71 6.71 -27.69
CA SER A 326 41.83 7.64 -27.90
C SER A 326 41.50 9.12 -27.66
N SER A 327 41.98 9.59 -26.51
CA SER A 327 42.70 10.85 -26.25
C SER A 327 42.11 12.21 -26.69
N THR A 328 41.99 13.14 -25.73
CA THR A 328 42.80 14.38 -25.62
C THR A 328 42.35 15.13 -24.36
N LYS A 329 43.22 15.28 -23.34
CA LYS A 329 44.17 16.39 -23.10
C LYS A 329 43.54 17.74 -22.74
N GLN A 330 43.89 18.17 -21.52
CA GLN A 330 44.32 19.52 -21.12
C GLN A 330 43.39 20.71 -21.40
N GLN A 331 42.79 21.24 -20.34
CA GLN A 331 43.24 22.51 -19.74
C GLN A 331 42.84 22.60 -18.27
#